data_AF-A0A4P9UNI1-F1
#
_entry.id   AF-A0A4P9UNI1-F1
#
_cell.length_a   1.000
_cell.length_b   1.000
_cell.length_c   1.000
_cell.angle_alpha   90.00
_cell.angle_beta   90.00
_cell.angle_gamma   90.00
#
_symmetry.space_group_name_H-M   'P 1'
#
loop_
_entity.id
_entity.type
_entity.pdbx_description
1 polymer ?
#
loop_
_entity_poly.entity_id
_entity_poly.type
_entity_poly.pdbx_seq_one_letter_code
_entity_poly.pdbx_strand_id
1 'polypeptide(L)'
;MMRILLFLATNAAILVVISVIFNIFGLSGVLDAQGVDLNLNALLLMSAIIGVTGSAISLAISKWSAKSAMGVHVIEHPQNQTEKWLVDVVARQARAAGIGMPEVGIFQTPDPNAFATGMNKNNALVAVSTGLLQSMSAEEVEAVLGHEISHVANGDMVTMALMQGVVNTFVYFFATVIGHTVDRVVFKTERGYGPAYYITQIVMQIVLSMLASMLVMWFSRYREYRADAGGAKLAGRDKMINALRALQRAHEPEELPGQLAAFGIHGSRMHRLFMSHPPLEERIAALQNSR
;
A
#
# COMPACT_ATOMS: atom_id res chain seq x y z
N MET A 1 17.36 0.15 8.85
CA MET A 1 17.63 -0.95 9.80
C MET A 1 16.53 -1.09 10.85
N MET A 2 16.17 -0.06 11.61
CA MET A 2 15.13 -0.16 12.65
C MET A 2 13.78 -0.73 12.15
N ARG A 3 13.31 -0.36 10.96
CA ARG A 3 12.03 -0.86 10.42
C ARG A 3 12.05 -2.33 10.03
N ILE A 4 13.17 -2.80 9.46
CA ILE A 4 13.35 -4.20 9.12
C ILE A 4 13.45 -5.03 10.40
N LEU A 5 14.16 -4.52 11.41
CA LEU A 5 14.21 -5.14 12.74
C LEU A 5 12.82 -5.19 13.38
N LEU A 6 12.07 -4.08 13.37
CA LEU A 6 10.70 -4.04 13.88
C LEU A 6 9.79 -4.99 13.11
N PHE A 7 9.95 -5.14 11.80
CA PHE A 7 9.18 -6.13 11.03
C PHE A 7 9.54 -7.56 11.40
N LEU A 8 10.82 -7.91 11.51
CA LEU A 8 11.23 -9.23 11.95
C LEU A 8 10.75 -9.51 13.37
N ALA A 9 10.84 -8.52 14.27
CA ALA A 9 10.34 -8.60 15.63
C ALA A 9 8.81 -8.72 15.68
N THR A 10 8.07 -7.98 14.85
CA THR A 10 6.61 -8.07 14.76
C THR A 10 6.18 -9.43 14.22
N ASN A 11 6.83 -9.93 13.16
CA ASN A 11 6.57 -11.29 12.68
C ASN A 11 6.88 -12.29 13.79
N ALA A 12 8.04 -12.23 14.44
CA ALA A 12 8.39 -13.12 15.55
C ALA A 12 7.37 -13.03 16.71
N ALA A 13 6.94 -11.83 17.08
CA ALA A 13 5.93 -11.62 18.12
C ALA A 13 4.58 -12.23 17.72
N ILE A 14 4.18 -12.12 16.45
CA ILE A 14 3.00 -12.78 15.91
C ILE A 14 3.14 -14.30 16.02
N LEU A 15 4.30 -14.85 15.65
CA LEU A 15 4.56 -16.29 15.77
C LEU A 15 4.36 -16.72 17.23
N VAL A 16 4.95 -15.98 18.18
CA VAL A 16 4.81 -16.23 19.62
C VAL A 16 3.36 -16.15 20.07
N VAL A 17 2.62 -15.10 19.68
CA VAL A 17 1.21 -14.92 20.07
C VAL A 17 0.35 -16.07 19.54
N ILE A 18 0.52 -16.45 18.28
CA ILE A 18 -0.21 -17.59 17.70
C ILE A 18 0.13 -18.87 18.46
N SER A 19 1.41 -19.15 18.70
CA SER A 19 1.83 -20.35 19.44
C SER A 19 1.25 -20.37 20.86
N VAL A 20 1.23 -19.23 21.56
CA VAL A 20 0.67 -19.09 22.91
C VAL A 20 -0.83 -19.33 22.91
N ILE A 21 -1.58 -18.75 21.96
CA ILE A 21 -3.04 -18.97 21.84
C ILE A 21 -3.32 -20.45 21.60
N PHE A 22 -2.63 -21.09 20.65
CA PHE A 22 -2.84 -22.51 20.37
C PHE A 22 -2.51 -23.41 21.56
N ASN A 23 -1.49 -23.05 22.34
CA ASN A 23 -1.11 -23.78 23.55
C ASN A 23 -2.14 -23.60 24.67
N ILE A 24 -2.54 -22.36 24.98
CA ILE A 24 -3.48 -22.03 26.06
C ILE A 24 -4.85 -22.66 25.80
N PHE A 25 -5.36 -22.56 24.57
CA PHE A 25 -6.68 -23.09 24.23
C PHE A 25 -6.65 -24.58 23.83
N GLY A 26 -5.48 -25.22 23.89
CA GLY A 26 -5.33 -26.63 23.52
C GLY A 26 -5.73 -26.94 22.07
N LEU A 27 -5.71 -25.93 21.19
CA LEU A 27 -6.23 -26.04 19.83
C LEU A 27 -5.47 -27.09 19.02
N SER A 28 -4.17 -27.25 19.26
CA SER A 28 -3.38 -28.31 18.63
C SER A 28 -3.94 -29.70 18.98
N GLY A 29 -4.24 -29.95 20.26
CA GLY A 29 -4.81 -31.23 20.69
C GLY A 29 -6.23 -31.46 20.18
N VAL A 30 -7.02 -30.40 20.03
CA VAL A 30 -8.37 -30.48 19.43
C VAL A 30 -8.29 -30.82 17.94
N LEU A 31 -7.36 -30.20 17.21
CA LEU A 31 -7.12 -30.49 15.79
C LEU A 31 -6.63 -31.93 15.61
N ASP A 32 -5.66 -32.37 16.41
CA ASP A 32 -5.14 -33.74 16.37
C ASP A 32 -6.24 -34.76 16.70
N ALA A 33 -7.06 -34.50 17.72
CA ALA A 33 -8.19 -35.35 18.10
C ALA A 33 -9.27 -35.44 17.00
N GLN A 34 -9.36 -34.42 16.14
CA GLN A 34 -10.26 -34.39 14.98
C GLN A 34 -9.61 -34.98 13.71
N GLY A 35 -8.41 -35.57 13.81
CA GLY A 35 -7.69 -36.16 12.68
C GLY A 35 -7.06 -35.12 11.75
N VAL A 36 -6.93 -33.87 12.20
CA VAL A 36 -6.25 -32.80 11.49
C VAL A 36 -4.75 -32.89 11.83
N ASP A 37 -4.04 -33.81 11.17
CA ASP A 37 -2.59 -34.02 11.33
C ASP A 37 -1.79 -32.86 10.70
N LEU A 38 -1.71 -31.74 11.41
CA LEU A 38 -1.07 -30.50 10.99
C LEU A 38 0.09 -30.17 11.92
N ASN A 39 1.31 -30.15 11.37
CA ASN A 39 2.45 -29.58 12.09
C ASN A 39 2.35 -28.04 12.08
N LEU A 40 1.69 -27.50 13.09
CA LEU A 40 1.42 -26.07 13.21
C LEU A 40 2.70 -25.22 13.24
N ASN A 41 3.79 -25.71 13.85
CA ASN A 41 5.06 -25.00 13.86
C ASN A 41 5.67 -24.91 12.47
N ALA A 42 5.65 -26.01 11.71
CA ALA A 42 6.13 -26.03 10.33
C ALA A 42 5.26 -25.16 9.41
N LEU A 43 3.93 -25.21 9.59
CA LEU A 43 2.99 -24.36 8.85
C LEU A 43 3.24 -22.88 9.14
N LEU A 44 3.42 -22.53 10.41
CA LEU A 44 3.66 -21.15 10.83
C LEU A 44 4.99 -20.62 10.28
N LEU A 45 6.05 -21.44 10.30
CA LEU A 45 7.34 -21.09 9.68
C LEU A 45 7.20 -20.92 8.16
N MET A 46 6.50 -21.83 7.48
CA MET A 46 6.24 -21.73 6.04
C MET A 46 5.46 -20.45 5.70
N SER A 47 4.42 -20.14 6.48
CA SER A 47 3.60 -18.94 6.33
C SER A 47 4.44 -17.66 6.50
N ALA A 48 5.36 -17.66 7.46
CA ALA A 48 6.30 -16.56 7.67
C ALA A 48 7.24 -16.39 6.48
N ILE A 49 7.82 -17.49 5.98
CA ILE A 49 8.68 -17.48 4.79
C ILE A 49 7.93 -16.94 3.58
N ILE A 50 6.71 -17.41 3.33
CA ILE A 50 5.88 -16.96 2.20
C ILE A 50 5.58 -15.46 2.31
N GLY A 51 5.10 -14.99 3.47
CA GLY A 51 4.75 -13.58 3.65
C GLY A 51 5.96 -12.64 3.57
N VAL A 52 7.05 -12.98 4.25
CA VAL A 52 8.30 -12.20 4.24
C VAL A 52 8.93 -12.20 2.85
N THR A 53 9.04 -13.35 2.20
CA THR A 53 9.68 -13.45 0.88
C THR A 53 8.85 -12.74 -0.17
N GLY A 54 7.53 -12.95 -0.19
CA GLY A 54 6.63 -12.29 -1.14
C GLY A 54 6.67 -10.76 -1.02
N SER A 55 6.64 -10.22 0.19
CA SER A 55 6.75 -8.78 0.42
C SER A 55 8.13 -8.21 0.07
N ALA A 56 9.20 -8.93 0.40
CA ALA A 56 10.56 -8.52 0.06
C ALA A 56 10.79 -8.49 -1.45
N ILE A 57 10.34 -9.53 -2.18
CA ILE A 57 10.42 -9.59 -3.64
C ILE A 57 9.61 -8.44 -4.24
N SER A 58 8.35 -8.26 -3.82
CA SER A 58 7.47 -7.19 -4.29
C SER A 58 8.12 -5.80 -4.13
N LEU A 59 8.72 -5.55 -2.97
CA LEU A 59 9.42 -4.28 -2.70
C LEU A 59 10.68 -4.12 -3.56
N ALA A 60 11.46 -5.19 -3.74
CA ALA A 60 12.69 -5.16 -4.54
C ALA A 60 12.41 -4.86 -6.02
N ILE A 61 11.34 -5.43 -6.58
CA ILE A 61 10.97 -5.22 -7.99
C ILE A 61 10.16 -3.94 -8.22
N SER A 62 9.59 -3.33 -7.17
CA SER A 62 8.62 -2.22 -7.25
C SER A 62 9.04 -1.06 -8.16
N LYS A 63 10.30 -0.64 -8.08
CA LYS A 63 10.85 0.46 -8.90
C LYS A 63 10.97 0.06 -10.36
N TRP A 64 11.48 -1.14 -10.63
CA TRP A 64 11.58 -1.67 -11.99
C TRP A 64 10.20 -1.88 -12.61
N SER A 65 9.28 -2.51 -11.88
CA SER A 65 7.92 -2.77 -12.36
C SER A 65 7.16 -1.47 -12.65
N ALA A 66 7.28 -0.45 -11.80
CA ALA A 66 6.64 0.84 -12.03
C ALA A 66 7.19 1.55 -13.27
N LYS A 67 8.52 1.54 -13.47
CA LYS A 67 9.15 2.12 -14.68
C LYS A 67 8.65 1.44 -15.95
N SER A 68 8.65 0.11 -15.96
CA SER A 68 8.25 -0.68 -17.12
C SER A 68 6.76 -0.60 -17.40
N ALA A 69 5.90 -0.71 -16.38
CA ALA A 69 4.45 -0.70 -16.55
C ALA A 69 3.91 0.66 -16.99
N MET A 70 4.46 1.75 -16.45
CA MET A 70 4.02 3.11 -16.77
C MET A 70 4.77 3.74 -17.95
N GLY A 71 5.78 3.06 -18.50
CA GLY A 71 6.62 3.63 -19.56
C GLY A 71 7.34 4.91 -19.13
N VAL A 72 7.86 4.93 -17.90
CA VAL A 72 8.50 6.14 -17.34
C VAL A 72 9.76 6.48 -18.12
N HIS A 73 9.78 7.67 -18.71
CA HIS A 73 10.98 8.29 -19.23
C HIS A 73 11.75 8.96 -18.09
N VAL A 74 12.88 8.38 -17.70
CA VAL A 74 13.73 8.94 -16.64
C VAL A 74 14.62 10.03 -17.20
N ILE A 75 14.63 11.17 -16.55
CA ILE A 75 15.41 12.35 -16.92
C ILE A 75 16.85 12.13 -16.41
N GLU A 76 17.72 11.63 -17.26
CA GLU A 76 19.16 11.55 -16.97
C GLU A 76 19.85 12.91 -17.18
N HIS A 77 19.47 13.59 -18.27
CA HIS A 77 19.94 14.93 -18.63
C HIS A 77 18.74 15.77 -19.07
N PRO A 78 18.39 16.84 -18.33
CA PRO A 78 17.28 17.71 -18.70
C PRO A 78 17.44 18.30 -20.11
N GLN A 79 16.46 18.09 -20.98
CA GLN A 79 16.47 18.58 -22.36
C GLN A 79 15.73 19.92 -22.53
N ASN A 80 14.89 20.29 -21.58
CA ASN A 80 14.09 21.51 -21.60
C ASN A 80 13.98 22.16 -20.21
N GLN A 81 13.38 23.35 -20.15
CA GLN A 81 13.23 24.10 -18.89
C GLN A 81 12.34 23.37 -17.87
N THR A 82 11.30 22.67 -18.32
CA THR A 82 10.38 21.93 -17.45
C THR A 82 11.09 20.77 -16.75
N GLU A 83 11.84 19.96 -17.50
CA GLU A 83 12.64 18.86 -16.94
C GLU A 83 13.70 19.39 -15.98
N LYS A 84 14.37 20.49 -16.34
CA LYS A 84 15.38 21.10 -15.47
C LYS A 84 14.75 21.56 -14.16
N TRP A 85 13.60 22.24 -14.24
CA TRP A 85 12.84 22.68 -13.08
C TRP A 85 12.40 21.50 -12.21
N LEU A 86 11.88 20.42 -12.80
CA LEU A 86 11.48 19.20 -12.07
C LEU A 86 12.65 18.60 -11.28
N VAL A 87 13.79 18.40 -11.96
CA VAL A 87 15.01 17.86 -11.32
C VAL A 87 15.49 18.77 -10.19
N ASP A 88 15.49 20.09 -10.41
CA ASP A 88 15.91 21.05 -9.39
C ASP A 88 14.97 21.08 -8.17
N VAL A 89 13.65 21.00 -8.39
CA VAL A 89 12.63 20.93 -7.31
C VAL A 89 12.83 19.66 -6.49
N VAL A 90 12.89 18.50 -7.15
CA VAL A 90 13.09 17.21 -6.48
C VAL A 90 14.40 17.21 -5.70
N ALA A 91 15.48 17.74 -6.28
CA ALA A 91 16.76 17.84 -5.60
C ALA A 91 16.71 18.73 -4.35
N ARG A 92 16.02 19.88 -4.40
CA ARG A 92 15.83 20.75 -3.22
C ARG A 92 15.02 20.05 -2.13
N GLN A 93 13.89 19.46 -2.49
CA GLN A 93 12.99 18.80 -1.54
C GLN A 93 13.62 17.54 -0.94
N ALA A 94 14.33 16.74 -1.72
CA ALA A 94 15.07 15.57 -1.24
C ALA A 94 16.12 15.95 -0.18
N ARG A 95 16.87 17.03 -0.41
CA ARG A 95 17.82 17.59 0.57
C ARG A 95 17.11 18.05 1.84
N ALA A 96 16.03 18.81 1.71
CA ALA A 96 15.25 19.30 2.85
C ALA A 96 14.62 18.14 3.67
N ALA A 97 14.27 17.04 3.01
CA ALA A 97 13.72 15.84 3.65
C ALA A 97 14.79 14.86 4.18
N GLY A 98 16.09 15.10 3.92
CA GLY A 98 17.17 14.24 4.39
C GLY A 98 17.21 12.85 3.73
N ILE A 99 16.92 12.81 2.43
CA ILE A 99 16.99 11.60 1.61
C ILE A 99 17.96 11.77 0.43
N GLY A 100 18.45 10.65 -0.12
CA GLY A 100 19.20 10.68 -1.37
C GLY A 100 18.35 11.15 -2.55
N MET A 101 19.01 11.66 -3.59
CA MET A 101 18.34 12.16 -4.80
C MET A 101 17.55 11.02 -5.49
N PRO A 102 16.22 11.13 -5.62
CA PRO A 102 15.44 10.18 -6.41
C PRO A 102 15.74 10.31 -7.91
N GLU A 103 15.56 9.23 -8.66
CA GLU A 103 15.34 9.34 -10.10
C GLU A 103 14.09 10.20 -10.35
N VAL A 104 14.15 11.09 -11.34
CA VAL A 104 13.00 11.92 -11.74
C VAL A 104 12.54 11.44 -13.11
N GLY A 105 11.24 11.21 -13.26
CA GLY A 105 10.69 10.72 -14.52
C GLY A 105 9.39 11.39 -14.93
N ILE A 106 9.08 11.25 -16.22
CA ILE A 106 7.81 11.66 -16.80
C ILE A 106 7.18 10.43 -17.46
N PHE A 107 5.87 10.24 -17.30
CA PHE A 107 5.11 9.20 -17.99
C PHE A 107 3.93 9.78 -18.75
N GLN A 108 3.53 9.10 -19.82
CA GLN A 108 2.57 9.62 -20.78
C GLN A 108 1.15 9.18 -20.42
N THR A 109 0.38 10.06 -19.79
CA THR A 109 -1.06 9.92 -19.61
C THR A 109 -1.70 11.30 -19.50
N PRO A 110 -2.90 11.52 -20.09
CA PRO A 110 -3.64 12.77 -19.96
C PRO A 110 -4.15 13.01 -18.53
N ASP A 111 -4.27 11.97 -17.71
CA ASP A 111 -4.77 12.10 -16.34
C ASP A 111 -3.70 12.71 -15.40
N PRO A 112 -4.05 13.73 -14.59
CA PRO A 112 -3.12 14.32 -13.63
C PRO A 112 -2.73 13.32 -12.55
N ASN A 113 -1.48 12.89 -12.54
CA ASN A 113 -0.98 11.88 -11.61
C ASN A 113 0.52 12.04 -11.34
N ALA A 114 0.95 11.63 -10.15
CA ALA A 114 2.34 11.52 -9.75
C ALA A 114 2.49 10.32 -8.80
N PHE A 115 3.69 9.74 -8.74
CA PHE A 115 3.96 8.67 -7.79
C PHE A 115 5.43 8.61 -7.40
N ALA A 116 5.67 8.10 -6.20
CA ALA A 116 6.99 7.69 -5.74
C ALA A 116 7.07 6.19 -5.43
N THR A 117 8.22 5.59 -5.72
CA THR A 117 8.50 4.19 -5.37
C THR A 117 9.99 3.94 -5.13
N GLY A 118 10.30 2.88 -4.40
CA GLY A 118 11.68 2.45 -4.14
C GLY A 118 11.84 1.77 -2.78
N MET A 119 12.64 0.70 -2.77
CA MET A 119 12.99 -0.04 -1.54
C MET A 119 13.91 0.75 -0.61
N ASN A 120 14.67 1.69 -1.16
CA ASN A 120 15.64 2.51 -0.42
C ASN A 120 15.30 3.99 -0.61
N LYS A 121 15.11 4.71 0.50
CA LYS A 121 14.85 6.16 0.48
C LYS A 121 15.95 6.97 -0.21
N ASN A 122 17.16 6.43 -0.29
CA ASN A 122 18.31 7.05 -0.97
C ASN A 122 18.46 6.62 -2.44
N ASN A 123 17.55 5.79 -2.94
CA ASN A 123 17.50 5.34 -4.34
C ASN A 123 16.03 5.11 -4.74
N ALA A 124 15.23 6.16 -4.64
CA ALA A 124 13.82 6.15 -5.03
C ALA A 124 13.65 6.58 -6.50
N LEU A 125 12.41 6.56 -6.96
CA LEU A 125 11.91 7.17 -8.19
C LEU A 125 10.74 8.06 -7.81
N VAL A 126 10.70 9.27 -8.36
CA VAL A 126 9.53 10.16 -8.35
C VAL A 126 9.20 10.45 -9.82
N ALA A 127 7.95 10.21 -10.22
CA ALA A 127 7.53 10.44 -11.59
C ALA A 127 6.21 11.22 -11.64
N VAL A 128 6.05 12.04 -12.68
CA VAL A 128 4.86 12.87 -12.93
C VAL A 128 4.28 12.59 -14.31
N SER A 129 2.97 12.67 -14.46
CA SER A 129 2.32 12.51 -15.76
C SER A 129 2.41 13.79 -16.60
N THR A 130 2.30 13.65 -17.91
CA THR A 130 2.13 14.80 -18.81
C THR A 130 0.83 15.57 -18.54
N GLY A 131 -0.25 14.87 -18.20
CA GLY A 131 -1.52 15.48 -17.76
C GLY A 131 -1.36 16.38 -16.55
N LEU A 132 -0.54 15.97 -15.56
CA LEU A 132 -0.27 16.79 -14.38
C LEU A 132 0.49 18.07 -14.72
N LEU A 133 1.51 17.96 -15.58
CA LEU A 133 2.29 19.12 -16.03
C LEU A 133 1.49 20.10 -16.89
N GLN A 134 0.44 19.63 -17.56
CA GLN A 134 -0.41 20.46 -18.43
C GLN A 134 -1.57 21.11 -17.69
N SER A 135 -2.11 20.46 -16.66
CA SER A 135 -3.33 20.88 -15.96
C SER A 135 -3.08 21.67 -14.67
N MET A 136 -1.87 21.59 -14.10
CA MET A 136 -1.52 22.22 -12.82
C MET A 136 -0.45 23.29 -13.01
N SER A 137 -0.51 24.33 -12.20
CA SER A 137 0.53 25.35 -12.13
C SER A 137 1.82 24.80 -11.52
N ALA A 138 2.97 25.44 -11.78
CA ALA A 138 4.26 25.01 -11.25
C ALA A 138 4.27 24.92 -9.70
N GLU A 139 3.55 25.80 -9.02
CA GLU A 139 3.43 25.79 -7.56
C GLU A 139 2.63 24.57 -7.04
N GLU A 140 1.55 24.22 -7.73
CA GLU A 140 0.73 23.06 -7.40
C GLU A 140 1.51 21.77 -7.66
N VAL A 141 2.24 21.69 -8.79
CA VAL A 141 3.13 20.55 -9.11
C VAL A 141 4.26 20.42 -8.08
N GLU A 142 4.89 21.53 -7.65
CA GLU A 142 5.91 21.53 -6.59
C GLU A 142 5.35 20.94 -5.29
N ALA A 143 4.08 21.23 -4.95
CA ALA A 143 3.45 20.67 -3.76
C ALA A 143 3.15 19.17 -3.90
N VAL A 144 2.68 18.71 -5.07
CA VAL A 144 2.50 17.28 -5.35
C VAL A 144 3.83 16.53 -5.22
N LEU A 145 4.92 17.07 -5.79
CA LEU A 145 6.26 16.51 -5.62
C LEU A 145 6.68 16.47 -4.14
N GLY A 146 6.35 17.51 -3.37
CA GLY A 146 6.60 17.54 -1.93
C GLY A 146 5.87 16.42 -1.18
N HIS A 147 4.63 16.12 -1.57
CA HIS A 147 3.86 14.99 -1.03
C HIS A 147 4.54 13.65 -1.36
N GLU A 148 4.93 13.43 -2.62
CA GLU A 148 5.62 12.21 -3.06
C GLU A 148 7.00 12.03 -2.38
N ILE A 149 7.77 13.10 -2.23
CA ILE A 149 9.04 13.09 -1.49
C ILE A 149 8.80 12.76 -0.01
N SER A 150 7.70 13.26 0.55
CA SER A 150 7.33 12.95 1.94
C SER A 150 7.01 11.48 2.11
N HIS A 151 6.40 10.82 1.13
CA HIS A 151 6.29 9.36 1.14
C HIS A 151 7.66 8.69 1.19
N VAL A 152 8.58 9.04 0.29
CA VAL A 152 9.93 8.45 0.27
C VAL A 152 10.66 8.65 1.61
N ALA A 153 10.62 9.87 2.14
CA ALA A 153 11.27 10.21 3.41
C ALA A 153 10.62 9.49 4.60
N ASN A 154 9.30 9.36 4.60
CA ASN A 154 8.57 8.61 5.60
C ASN A 154 8.72 7.10 5.44
N GLY A 155 9.26 6.57 4.34
CA GLY A 155 9.67 5.17 4.13
C GLY A 155 8.56 4.11 4.15
N ASP A 156 7.31 4.47 4.39
CA ASP A 156 6.19 4.21 3.50
C ASP A 156 6.24 2.99 2.57
N MET A 157 6.97 2.99 1.46
CA MET A 157 7.06 1.82 0.55
C MET A 157 7.52 0.57 1.31
N VAL A 158 8.55 0.72 2.14
CA VAL A 158 9.05 -0.35 3.01
C VAL A 158 7.99 -0.69 4.05
N THR A 159 7.39 0.29 4.71
CA THR A 159 6.38 0.06 5.76
C THR A 159 5.17 -0.72 5.24
N MET A 160 4.67 -0.36 4.06
CA MET A 160 3.53 -1.03 3.43
C MET A 160 3.89 -2.45 2.99
N ALA A 161 5.08 -2.67 2.42
CA ALA A 161 5.54 -4.01 2.08
C ALA A 161 5.65 -4.89 3.33
N LEU A 162 6.23 -4.37 4.42
CA LEU A 162 6.35 -5.08 5.70
C LEU A 162 4.96 -5.39 6.29
N MET A 163 4.02 -4.46 6.24
CA MET A 163 2.64 -4.70 6.66
C MET A 163 1.98 -5.79 5.81
N GLN A 164 2.17 -5.76 4.49
CA GLN A 164 1.64 -6.78 3.58
C GLN A 164 2.25 -8.15 3.85
N GLY A 165 3.54 -8.23 4.17
CA GLY A 165 4.19 -9.49 4.52
C GLY A 165 3.56 -10.15 5.74
N VAL A 166 3.31 -9.35 6.80
CA VAL A 166 2.60 -9.80 8.00
C VAL A 166 1.19 -10.29 7.65
N VAL A 167 0.43 -9.50 6.89
CA VAL A 167 -0.93 -9.86 6.46
C VAL A 167 -0.94 -11.17 5.67
N ASN A 168 -0.01 -11.33 4.71
CA ASN A 168 0.11 -12.54 3.91
C ASN A 168 0.41 -13.78 4.76
N THR A 169 1.29 -13.65 5.75
CA THR A 169 1.58 -14.73 6.71
C THR A 169 0.33 -15.16 7.47
N PHE A 170 -0.44 -14.21 8.01
CA PHE A 170 -1.68 -14.50 8.72
C PHE A 170 -2.74 -15.16 7.84
N VAL A 171 -2.98 -14.57 6.66
CA VAL A 171 -3.99 -15.06 5.73
C VAL A 171 -3.66 -16.47 5.29
N TYR A 172 -2.41 -16.73 4.91
CA TYR A 172 -1.99 -18.07 4.50
C TYR A 172 -2.14 -19.08 5.65
N PHE A 173 -1.63 -18.76 6.84
CA PHE A 173 -1.71 -19.65 8.00
C PHE A 173 -3.16 -20.06 8.33
N PHE A 174 -4.04 -19.07 8.51
CA PHE A 174 -5.43 -19.35 8.90
C PHE A 174 -6.24 -19.98 7.78
N ALA A 175 -6.03 -19.59 6.52
CA ALA A 175 -6.71 -20.24 5.41
C ALA A 175 -6.32 -21.72 5.28
N THR A 176 -5.04 -22.06 5.51
CA THR A 176 -4.58 -23.45 5.53
C THR A 176 -5.18 -24.22 6.72
N VAL A 177 -5.16 -23.68 7.94
CA VAL A 177 -5.78 -24.34 9.11
C VAL A 177 -7.28 -24.60 8.87
N ILE A 178 -8.02 -23.61 8.37
CA ILE A 178 -9.45 -23.75 8.10
C ILE A 178 -9.69 -24.76 6.97
N GLY A 179 -8.93 -24.69 5.88
CA GLY A 179 -9.02 -25.64 4.77
C GLY A 179 -8.84 -27.08 5.23
N HIS A 180 -7.80 -27.33 6.02
CA HIS A 180 -7.53 -28.65 6.61
C HIS A 180 -8.66 -29.11 7.54
N THR A 181 -9.15 -28.22 8.39
CA THR A 181 -10.22 -28.52 9.34
C THR A 181 -11.50 -28.90 8.59
N VAL A 182 -11.88 -28.15 7.56
CA VAL A 182 -13.07 -28.45 6.76
C VAL A 182 -12.93 -29.78 6.02
N ASP A 183 -11.78 -30.03 5.38
CA ASP A 183 -11.54 -31.28 4.63
C ASP A 183 -11.62 -32.53 5.53
N ARG A 184 -11.06 -32.46 6.74
CA ARG A 184 -11.02 -33.60 7.67
C ARG A 184 -12.30 -33.76 8.48
N VAL A 185 -12.86 -32.68 8.99
CA VAL A 185 -14.01 -32.73 9.93
C VAL A 185 -15.34 -32.79 9.19
N VAL A 186 -15.50 -32.00 8.13
CA VAL A 186 -16.77 -31.90 7.39
C VAL A 186 -16.84 -32.96 6.31
N PHE A 187 -15.80 -33.06 5.49
CA PHE A 187 -15.77 -33.98 4.34
C PHE A 187 -15.21 -35.36 4.68
N LYS A 188 -14.65 -35.55 5.89
CA LYS A 188 -14.12 -36.83 6.38
C LYS A 188 -13.12 -37.46 5.41
N THR A 189 -12.31 -36.64 4.73
CA THR A 189 -11.29 -37.13 3.81
C THR A 189 -10.22 -37.91 4.59
N GLU A 190 -10.08 -39.21 4.31
CA GLU A 190 -9.17 -40.09 5.06
C GLU A 190 -7.73 -40.07 4.51
N ARG A 191 -7.55 -39.87 3.20
CA ARG A 191 -6.23 -39.91 2.52
C ARG A 191 -6.01 -38.70 1.61
N GLY A 192 -4.85 -38.06 1.76
CA GLY A 192 -4.44 -36.91 0.94
C GLY A 192 -5.27 -35.66 1.19
N TYR A 193 -5.17 -34.70 0.27
CA TYR A 193 -6.01 -33.50 0.24
C TYR A 193 -7.11 -33.66 -0.78
N GLY A 194 -8.37 -33.57 -0.33
CA GLY A 194 -9.53 -33.56 -1.21
C GLY A 194 -9.70 -32.22 -1.92
N PRO A 195 -10.56 -32.13 -2.96
CA PRO A 195 -10.95 -30.86 -3.57
C PRO A 195 -11.52 -29.86 -2.55
N ALA A 196 -12.18 -30.36 -1.50
CA ALA A 196 -12.74 -29.54 -0.43
C ALA A 196 -11.67 -28.74 0.32
N TYR A 197 -10.49 -29.31 0.57
CA TYR A 197 -9.34 -28.58 1.11
C TYR A 197 -8.99 -27.36 0.24
N TYR A 198 -8.71 -27.57 -1.04
CA TYR A 198 -8.25 -26.51 -1.93
C TYR A 198 -9.30 -25.42 -2.14
N ILE A 199 -10.57 -25.82 -2.33
CA ILE A 199 -11.68 -24.87 -2.48
C ILE A 199 -11.83 -24.04 -1.22
N THR A 200 -11.87 -24.67 -0.05
CA THR A 200 -12.02 -23.96 1.23
C THR A 200 -10.85 -23.04 1.49
N GLN A 201 -9.62 -23.52 1.26
CA GLN A 201 -8.42 -22.72 1.46
C GLN A 201 -8.45 -21.48 0.56
N ILE A 202 -8.81 -21.60 -0.73
CA ILE A 202 -8.89 -20.46 -1.65
C ILE A 202 -9.96 -19.47 -1.19
N VAL A 203 -11.16 -19.95 -0.87
CA VAL A 203 -12.26 -19.11 -0.38
C VAL A 203 -11.84 -18.37 0.89
N MET A 204 -11.17 -19.05 1.83
CA MET A 204 -10.69 -18.44 3.06
C MET A 204 -9.55 -17.46 2.84
N GLN A 205 -8.65 -17.70 1.88
CA GLN A 205 -7.65 -16.69 1.52
C GLN A 205 -8.31 -15.41 1.01
N ILE A 206 -9.34 -15.51 0.16
CA ILE A 206 -10.06 -14.34 -0.36
C ILE A 206 -10.74 -13.57 0.78
N VAL A 207 -11.52 -14.27 1.61
CA VAL A 207 -12.27 -13.66 2.71
C VAL A 207 -11.33 -13.03 3.73
N LEU A 208 -10.29 -13.74 4.17
CA LEU A 208 -9.33 -13.23 5.14
C LEU A 208 -8.50 -12.07 4.56
N SER A 209 -8.14 -12.11 3.28
CA SER A 209 -7.46 -10.98 2.60
C SER A 209 -8.34 -9.74 2.57
N MET A 210 -9.65 -9.90 2.32
CA MET A 210 -10.60 -8.78 2.33
C MET A 210 -10.74 -8.16 3.73
N LEU A 211 -10.72 -8.97 4.79
CA LEU A 211 -10.73 -8.46 6.16
C LEU A 211 -9.40 -7.78 6.52
N ALA A 212 -8.27 -8.41 6.16
CA ALA A 212 -6.95 -7.88 6.47
C ALA A 212 -6.64 -6.59 5.68
N SER A 213 -7.18 -6.44 4.46
CA SER A 213 -7.00 -5.22 3.67
C SER A 213 -7.62 -3.99 4.35
N MET A 214 -8.63 -4.15 5.22
CA MET A 214 -9.17 -3.05 6.02
C MET A 214 -8.11 -2.39 6.91
N LEU A 215 -7.22 -3.18 7.51
CA LEU A 215 -6.11 -2.69 8.32
C LEU A 215 -5.07 -1.97 7.46
N VAL A 216 -4.74 -2.55 6.29
CA VAL A 216 -3.80 -1.96 5.33
C VAL A 216 -4.31 -0.62 4.81
N MET A 217 -5.59 -0.54 4.44
CA MET A 217 -6.21 0.68 3.94
C MET A 217 -6.34 1.76 5.02
N TRP A 218 -6.62 1.37 6.27
CA TRP A 218 -6.59 2.33 7.39
C TRP A 218 -5.20 2.95 7.55
N PHE A 219 -4.14 2.13 7.52
CA PHE A 219 -2.78 2.65 7.61
C PHE A 219 -2.39 3.47 6.38
N SER A 220 -2.83 3.08 5.18
CA SER A 220 -2.66 3.84 3.94
C SER A 220 -3.19 5.27 4.12
N ARG A 221 -4.43 5.43 4.61
CA ARG A 221 -5.06 6.73 4.86
C ARG A 221 -4.30 7.58 5.87
N TYR A 222 -3.83 6.99 6.97
CA TYR A 222 -3.00 7.70 7.96
C TYR A 222 -1.73 8.27 7.34
N ARG A 223 -1.12 7.53 6.41
CA ARG A 223 0.09 7.89 5.68
C ARG A 223 -0.13 9.10 4.76
N GLU A 224 -1.28 9.19 4.12
CA GLU A 224 -1.64 10.32 3.24
C GLU A 224 -1.65 11.65 4.00
N TYR A 225 -2.28 11.72 5.17
CA TYR A 225 -2.28 12.95 5.98
C TYR A 225 -0.86 13.36 6.41
N ARG A 226 0.01 12.38 6.69
CA ARG A 226 1.43 12.66 7.00
C ARG A 226 2.20 13.15 5.79
N ALA A 227 1.91 12.62 4.61
CA ALA A 227 2.52 13.05 3.37
C ALA A 227 2.03 14.45 2.97
N ASP A 228 0.75 14.78 3.20
CA ASP A 228 0.22 16.13 3.02
C ASP A 228 0.90 17.15 3.93
N ALA A 229 1.05 16.83 5.21
CA ALA A 229 1.76 17.69 6.15
C ALA A 229 3.24 17.86 5.74
N GLY A 230 3.87 16.80 5.22
CA GLY A 230 5.22 16.85 4.69
C GLY A 230 5.33 17.70 3.41
N GLY A 231 4.40 17.55 2.47
CA GLY A 231 4.30 18.35 1.25
C GLY A 231 4.06 19.83 1.56
N ALA A 232 3.17 20.13 2.51
CA ALA A 232 2.97 21.48 3.03
C ALA A 232 4.23 22.06 3.68
N LYS A 233 5.03 21.25 4.39
CA LYS A 233 6.31 21.67 4.97
C LYS A 233 7.39 21.93 3.90
N LEU A 234 7.38 21.16 2.81
CA LEU A 234 8.39 21.24 1.75
C LEU A 234 8.10 22.33 0.71
N ALA A 235 6.84 22.51 0.33
CA ALA A 235 6.42 23.43 -0.74
C ALA A 235 5.64 24.64 -0.22
N GLY A 236 5.03 24.55 0.95
CA GLY A 236 4.14 25.56 1.52
C GLY A 236 2.69 25.06 1.62
N ARG A 237 2.04 25.40 2.73
CA ARG A 237 0.67 24.95 3.05
C ARG A 237 -0.35 25.36 2.00
N ASP A 238 -0.31 26.61 1.56
CA ASP A 238 -1.29 27.13 0.60
C ASP A 238 -1.11 26.49 -0.78
N LYS A 239 0.14 26.23 -1.19
CA LYS A 239 0.45 25.47 -2.42
C LYS A 239 -0.12 24.06 -2.37
N MET A 240 0.04 23.36 -1.25
CA MET A 240 -0.51 22.01 -1.06
C MET A 240 -2.04 22.00 -1.10
N ILE A 241 -2.69 22.97 -0.44
CA ILE A 241 -4.16 23.11 -0.51
C ILE A 241 -4.62 23.37 -1.94
N ASN A 242 -3.94 24.25 -2.68
CA ASN A 242 -4.28 24.54 -4.07
C ASN A 242 -4.07 23.33 -4.98
N ALA A 243 -3.00 22.56 -4.76
CA ALA A 243 -2.74 21.32 -5.49
C ALA A 243 -3.86 20.28 -5.30
N LEU A 244 -4.33 20.08 -4.06
CA LEU A 244 -5.45 19.19 -3.78
C LEU A 244 -6.75 19.67 -4.46
N ARG A 245 -7.00 20.99 -4.49
CA ARG A 245 -8.15 21.57 -5.22
C ARG A 245 -8.02 21.39 -6.73
N ALA A 246 -6.81 21.47 -7.28
CA ALA A 246 -6.58 21.22 -8.70
C ALA A 246 -6.86 19.77 -9.07
N LEU A 247 -6.42 18.82 -8.24
CA LEU A 247 -6.77 17.40 -8.41
C LEU A 247 -8.28 17.17 -8.29
N GLN A 248 -8.98 17.86 -7.39
CA GLN A 248 -10.43 17.76 -7.26
C GLN A 248 -11.15 18.19 -8.55
N ARG A 249 -10.75 19.33 -9.14
CA ARG A 249 -11.29 19.81 -10.42
C ARG A 249 -11.02 18.85 -11.58
N ALA A 250 -9.88 18.16 -11.57
CA ALA A 250 -9.54 17.18 -12.59
C ALA A 250 -10.33 15.87 -12.48
N HIS A 251 -10.89 15.56 -11.31
CA HIS A 251 -11.66 14.33 -11.04
C HIS A 251 -13.17 14.54 -11.00
N GLU A 252 -13.67 15.78 -11.14
CA GLU A 252 -15.10 16.02 -11.35
C GLU A 252 -15.48 15.43 -12.72
N PRO A 253 -16.38 14.44 -12.78
CA PRO A 253 -16.88 13.95 -14.05
C PRO A 253 -17.53 15.12 -14.80
N GLU A 254 -17.22 15.29 -16.10
CA GLU A 254 -18.16 16.00 -16.98
C GLU A 254 -19.54 15.38 -16.74
N GLU A 255 -20.52 16.21 -16.40
CA GLU A 255 -21.87 15.78 -16.03
C GLU A 255 -22.41 14.78 -17.06
N LEU A 256 -22.39 13.49 -16.73
CA LEU A 256 -23.04 12.47 -17.55
C LEU A 256 -24.55 12.76 -17.55
N PRO A 257 -25.21 12.87 -18.72
CA PRO A 257 -26.61 13.24 -18.79
C PRO A 257 -27.49 12.24 -18.02
N GLY A 258 -28.05 12.69 -16.90
CA GLY A 258 -29.38 12.41 -16.32
C GLY A 258 -29.95 10.98 -16.21
N GLN A 259 -29.32 9.92 -16.70
CA GLN A 259 -29.95 8.59 -16.82
C GLN A 259 -29.18 7.45 -16.15
N LEU A 260 -27.97 7.69 -15.61
CA LEU A 260 -27.23 6.71 -14.81
C LEU A 260 -27.21 7.00 -13.30
N ALA A 261 -27.79 8.12 -12.87
CA ALA A 261 -27.94 8.48 -11.45
C ALA A 261 -28.95 7.60 -10.68
N ALA A 262 -29.57 6.62 -11.33
CA ALA A 262 -30.55 5.70 -10.73
C ALA A 262 -29.92 4.53 -9.95
N PHE A 263 -28.61 4.30 -10.06
CA PHE A 263 -27.87 3.42 -9.14
C PHE A 263 -27.20 4.24 -8.04
N GLY A 264 -28.03 4.90 -7.24
CA GLY A 264 -27.62 5.68 -6.09
C GLY A 264 -26.90 4.82 -5.05
N ILE A 265 -25.56 4.86 -5.07
CA ILE A 265 -24.74 4.62 -3.88
C ILE A 265 -24.14 5.97 -3.48
N HIS A 266 -24.97 6.81 -2.88
CA HIS A 266 -24.46 7.89 -2.04
C HIS A 266 -23.64 7.27 -0.89
N GLY A 267 -22.33 7.46 -0.95
CA GLY A 267 -21.35 7.34 0.15
C GLY A 267 -21.74 6.49 1.36
N SER A 268 -21.70 5.16 1.23
CA SER A 268 -21.87 4.28 2.40
C SER A 268 -20.62 4.32 3.29
N ARG A 269 -20.79 4.16 4.61
CA ARG A 269 -19.68 3.92 5.56
C ARG A 269 -18.81 2.73 5.15
N MET A 270 -19.36 1.77 4.39
CA MET A 270 -18.65 0.62 3.84
C MET A 270 -17.67 1.02 2.73
N HIS A 271 -18.02 1.95 1.83
CA HIS A 271 -17.11 2.44 0.78
C HIS A 271 -15.87 3.12 1.38
N ARG A 272 -16.03 3.82 2.51
CA ARG A 272 -14.91 4.43 3.27
C ARG A 272 -13.91 3.40 3.82
N LEU A 273 -14.35 2.18 4.10
CA LEU A 273 -13.44 1.12 4.56
C LEU A 273 -12.51 0.65 3.44
N PHE A 274 -12.96 0.73 2.17
CA PHE A 274 -12.24 0.25 0.99
C PHE A 274 -11.50 1.33 0.18
N MET A 275 -11.55 2.60 0.61
CA MET A 275 -10.79 3.69 -0.01
C MET A 275 -9.33 3.71 0.47
N SER A 276 -8.37 3.67 -0.47
CA SER A 276 -6.93 3.74 -0.20
C SER A 276 -6.43 5.16 0.10
N HIS A 277 -7.15 6.18 -0.40
CA HIS A 277 -6.90 7.59 -0.11
C HIS A 277 -8.12 8.22 0.60
N PRO A 278 -7.92 9.10 1.60
CA PRO A 278 -9.01 9.88 2.16
C PRO A 278 -9.60 10.85 1.12
N PRO A 279 -10.88 11.25 1.27
CA PRO A 279 -11.48 12.31 0.44
C PRO A 279 -10.61 13.57 0.43
N LEU A 280 -10.53 14.24 -0.73
CA LEU A 280 -9.71 15.44 -0.90
C LEU A 280 -10.15 16.57 0.04
N GLU A 281 -11.45 16.67 0.32
CA GLU A 281 -12.03 17.66 1.23
C GLU A 281 -11.54 17.45 2.67
N GLU A 282 -11.42 16.20 3.13
CA GLU A 282 -10.89 15.87 4.45
C GLU A 282 -9.40 16.21 4.55
N ARG A 283 -8.63 15.97 3.49
CA ARG A 283 -7.20 16.31 3.41
C ARG A 283 -6.98 17.82 3.43
N ILE A 284 -7.79 18.56 2.66
CA ILE A 284 -7.77 20.03 2.64
C ILE A 284 -8.13 20.58 4.03
N ALA A 285 -9.20 20.08 4.65
CA ALA A 285 -9.61 20.50 5.98
C ALA A 285 -8.53 20.22 7.04
N ALA A 286 -7.85 19.06 6.97
CA ALA A 286 -6.74 18.74 7.86
C ALA A 286 -5.59 19.75 7.74
N LEU A 287 -5.22 20.13 6.52
CA LEU A 287 -4.19 21.16 6.28
C LEU A 287 -4.62 22.55 6.77
N GLN A 288 -5.87 22.95 6.54
CA GLN A 288 -6.39 24.24 7.01
C GLN A 288 -6.39 24.36 8.54
N ASN A 289 -6.67 23.24 9.23
CA ASN A 289 -6.73 23.18 10.69
C ASN A 289 -5.35 22.95 11.33
N SER A 290 -4.34 22.54 10.56
CA SER A 290 -2.97 22.47 11.05
C SER A 290 -2.41 23.88 11.25
N ARG A 291 -2.19 24.25 12.52
CA ARG A 291 -1.55 25.50 12.94
C ARG A 291 -0.03 25.38 12.87
#